data_AF-A0A4U7DCY0-F1
#
_entry.id   AF-A0A4U7DCY0-F1
#
_cell.length_a   1.000
_cell.length_b   1.000
_cell.length_c   1.000
_cell.angle_alpha   90.00
_cell.angle_beta   90.00
_cell.angle_gamma   90.00
#
_symmetry.space_group_name_H-M   'P 1'
#
loop_
_entity.id
_entity.type
_entity.pdbx_description
1 polymer ?
#
loop_
_entity_poly.entity_id
_entity_poly.type
_entity_poly.pdbx_seq_one_letter_code
_entity_poly.pdbx_strand_id
1 'polypeptide(L)'
;MTDPSDSDASPLFEAKAFDEPSVFDPDALLKNARRQKDLPERPVPEICVLDPDGDVVRHLTATGAAERDETWPGYHTDLYRFERD
;
A
#
# COMPACT_ATOMS: atom_id res chain seq x y z
N MET A 1 -43.44 7.57 -1.85
CA MET A 1 -42.87 7.90 -0.53
C MET A 1 -41.76 6.91 -0.30
N THR A 2 -40.51 7.36 -0.33
CA THR A 2 -39.37 6.50 -0.04
C THR A 2 -39.08 6.70 1.43
N ASP A 3 -39.34 5.67 2.25
CA ASP A 3 -38.93 5.65 3.64
C ASP A 3 -37.41 5.79 3.68
N PRO A 4 -36.83 6.76 4.40
CA PRO A 4 -35.38 6.79 4.59
C PRO A 4 -35.03 5.52 5.38
N SER A 5 -34.28 4.60 4.76
CA SER A 5 -33.85 3.40 5.47
C SER A 5 -32.99 3.83 6.66
N ASP A 6 -33.29 3.32 7.85
CA ASP A 6 -32.64 3.52 9.16
C ASP A 6 -31.10 3.37 9.20
N SER A 7 -30.45 3.12 8.06
CA SER A 7 -29.00 2.91 7.93
C SER A 7 -28.18 4.18 8.16
N ASP A 8 -28.71 5.35 7.80
CA ASP A 8 -28.01 6.64 7.98
C ASP A 8 -28.05 7.16 9.43
N ALA A 9 -28.87 6.55 10.30
CA ALA A 9 -29.00 6.93 11.71
C ALA A 9 -28.07 6.14 12.65
N SER A 10 -27.18 5.29 12.11
CA SER A 10 -26.24 4.54 12.96
C SER A 10 -25.19 5.47 13.56
N PRO A 11 -24.95 5.41 14.89
CA PRO A 11 -23.86 6.14 15.54
C PRO A 11 -22.47 5.82 14.98
N LEU A 12 -22.32 4.70 14.25
CA LEU A 12 -21.09 4.35 13.54
C LEU A 12 -20.72 5.35 12.43
N PHE A 13 -21.69 6.06 11.88
CA PHE A 13 -21.49 7.06 10.83
C PHE A 13 -21.37 8.48 11.37
N GLU A 14 -21.83 8.76 12.60
CA GLU A 14 -21.80 10.11 13.21
C GLU A 14 -20.36 10.67 13.33
N ALA A 15 -19.38 9.80 13.59
CA ALA A 15 -17.98 10.19 13.76
C ALA A 15 -17.13 10.00 12.48
N LYS A 16 -17.75 9.84 11.31
CA LYS A 16 -17.04 9.67 10.04
C LYS A 16 -17.06 10.98 9.26
N ALA A 17 -15.93 11.69 9.29
CA ALA A 17 -15.72 12.86 8.45
C ALA A 17 -15.17 12.45 7.08
N PHE A 18 -16.04 11.92 6.20
CA PHE A 18 -15.63 11.42 4.88
C PHE A 18 -15.09 12.50 3.95
N ASP A 19 -15.53 13.75 4.13
CA ASP A 19 -15.09 14.90 3.34
C ASP A 19 -13.81 15.55 3.89
N GLU A 20 -13.35 15.14 5.08
CA GLU A 20 -12.10 15.64 5.63
C GLU A 20 -10.89 14.98 4.97
N PRO A 21 -9.80 15.72 4.74
CA PRO A 21 -8.55 15.13 4.28
C PRO A 21 -8.08 14.03 5.23
N SER A 22 -7.61 12.93 4.67
CA SER A 22 -7.00 11.86 5.46
C SER A 22 -5.83 12.39 6.28
N VAL A 23 -5.86 12.17 7.60
CA VAL A 23 -4.69 12.39 8.48
C VAL A 23 -3.59 11.35 8.25
N PHE A 24 -3.92 10.24 7.60
CA PHE A 24 -2.96 9.22 7.20
C PHE A 24 -2.22 9.68 5.94
N ASP A 25 -0.92 9.90 6.09
CA ASP A 25 0.02 10.21 5.02
C ASP A 25 0.91 8.99 4.74
N PRO A 26 0.75 8.32 3.58
CA PRO A 26 1.57 7.19 3.18
C PRO A 26 3.08 7.49 3.14
N ASP A 27 3.46 8.70 2.73
CA ASP A 27 4.87 9.09 2.62
C ASP A 27 5.49 9.22 4.01
N ALA A 28 4.75 9.80 4.96
CA ALA A 28 5.17 9.87 6.34
C ALA A 28 5.35 8.46 6.96
N LEU A 29 4.43 7.53 6.67
CA LEU A 29 4.56 6.14 7.11
C LEU A 29 5.85 5.50 6.58
N LEU A 30 6.10 5.59 5.27
CA LEU A 30 7.28 5.00 4.63
C LEU A 30 8.58 5.62 5.16
N LYS A 31 8.64 6.95 5.31
CA LYS A 31 9.81 7.66 5.87
C LYS A 31 10.13 7.20 7.29
N ASN A 32 9.12 7.06 8.15
CA ASN A 32 9.33 6.58 9.51
C ASN A 32 9.77 5.11 9.54
N ALA A 33 9.19 4.25 8.70
CA ALA A 33 9.57 2.85 8.60
C ALA A 33 11.02 2.68 8.11
N ARG A 34 11.46 3.48 7.12
CA ARG A 34 12.87 3.54 6.69
C ARG A 34 13.80 3.91 7.84
N ARG A 35 13.46 4.98 8.58
CA ARG A 35 14.25 5.44 9.72
C ARG A 35 14.39 4.37 10.82
N GLN A 36 13.31 3.64 11.12
CA GLN A 36 13.35 2.57 12.13
C GLN A 36 14.22 1.37 11.71
N LYS A 37 14.33 1.12 10.41
CA LYS A 37 15.08 -0.01 9.83
C LYS A 37 16.48 0.36 9.34
N ASP A 38 16.89 1.62 9.52
CA ASP A 38 18.16 2.16 9.00
C ASP A 38 18.35 1.89 7.49
N LEU A 39 17.28 2.11 6.71
CA LEU A 39 17.29 1.90 5.27
C LEU A 39 17.56 3.20 4.51
N PRO A 40 18.32 3.16 3.40
CA PRO A 40 18.52 4.33 2.56
C PRO A 40 17.21 4.80 1.93
N GLU A 41 17.17 6.07 1.56
CA GLU A 41 16.06 6.63 0.80
C GLU A 41 16.13 6.16 -0.65
N ARG A 42 15.07 5.49 -1.10
CA ARG A 42 14.85 5.11 -2.49
C ARG A 42 13.40 5.39 -2.85
N PRO A 43 13.11 6.01 -4.00
CA PRO A 43 11.74 6.23 -4.44
C PRO A 43 11.03 4.89 -4.65
N VAL A 44 9.78 4.84 -4.21
CA VAL A 44 8.84 3.76 -4.54
C VAL A 44 8.40 3.94 -6.00
N PRO A 45 8.28 2.87 -6.79
CA PRO A 45 7.76 2.96 -8.15
C PRO A 45 6.38 3.62 -8.20
N GLU A 46 6.13 4.41 -9.25
CA GLU A 46 4.83 5.09 -9.47
C GLU A 46 3.67 4.10 -9.56
N ILE A 47 3.95 2.91 -10.10
CA ILE A 47 2.99 1.81 -10.20
C ILE A 47 3.47 0.66 -9.34
N CYS A 48 2.62 0.24 -8.40
CA CYS A 48 2.84 -0.92 -7.55
C CYS A 48 1.62 -1.84 -7.64
N VAL A 49 1.83 -3.11 -7.95
CA VAL A 49 0.78 -4.14 -7.98
C VAL A 49 0.91 -4.96 -6.71
N LEU A 50 -0.19 -5.07 -5.95
CA LEU A 50 -0.26 -6.01 -4.84
C LEU A 50 -0.53 -7.40 -5.39
N ASP A 51 0.34 -8.35 -5.06
CA ASP A 51 0.24 -9.77 -5.43
C ASP A 51 0.02 -10.61 -4.15
N PRO A 52 -1.25 -10.85 -3.75
CA PRO A 52 -1.55 -11.59 -2.51
C PRO A 52 -1.18 -13.07 -2.58
N ASP A 53 -1.27 -13.68 -3.77
CA ASP A 53 -1.01 -15.11 -4.00
C ASP A 53 0.49 -15.38 -4.28
N GLY A 54 1.24 -14.34 -4.62
CA GLY A 54 2.67 -14.39 -4.91
C GLY A 54 3.00 -15.10 -6.22
N ASP A 55 2.03 -15.33 -7.11
CA ASP A 55 2.23 -16.09 -8.34
C ASP A 55 2.92 -15.25 -9.43
N VAL A 56 2.60 -13.96 -9.53
CA VAL A 56 3.26 -13.00 -10.42
C VAL A 56 4.72 -12.85 -10.01
N VAL A 57 4.99 -12.61 -8.72
CA VAL A 57 6.36 -12.50 -8.21
C VAL A 57 7.14 -13.79 -8.44
N ARG A 58 6.57 -14.96 -8.08
CA ARG A 58 7.22 -16.26 -8.31
C ARG A 58 7.56 -16.49 -9.78
N HIS A 59 6.63 -16.21 -10.68
CA HIS A 59 6.85 -16.36 -12.11
C HIS A 59 8.01 -15.47 -12.58
N LEU A 60 8.00 -14.19 -12.20
CA LEU A 60 8.99 -13.23 -12.67
C LEU A 60 10.38 -13.43 -12.11
N THR A 61 10.48 -13.80 -10.84
CA THR A 61 11.76 -14.19 -10.26
C THR A 61 12.29 -15.46 -10.93
N ALA A 62 11.43 -16.45 -11.22
CA ALA A 62 11.84 -17.68 -11.88
C ALA A 62 12.37 -17.46 -13.31
N THR A 63 11.88 -16.43 -14.02
CA THR A 63 12.38 -16.04 -15.35
C THR A 63 13.52 -15.03 -15.29
N GLY A 64 13.98 -14.63 -14.11
CA GLY A 64 15.01 -13.58 -13.94
C GLY A 64 14.56 -12.18 -14.36
N ALA A 65 13.25 -11.95 -14.46
CA ALA A 65 12.65 -10.69 -14.91
C ALA A 65 12.29 -9.73 -13.78
N ALA A 66 12.46 -10.15 -12.52
CA ALA A 66 12.24 -9.30 -11.35
C ALA A 66 13.39 -9.41 -10.35
N GLU A 67 13.74 -8.29 -9.74
CA GLU A 67 14.72 -8.17 -8.67
C GLU A 67 14.07 -7.71 -7.37
N ARG A 68 14.53 -8.22 -6.23
CA ARG A 68 14.05 -7.76 -4.92
C ARG A 68 14.60 -6.36 -4.63
N ASP A 69 13.75 -5.48 -4.13
CA ASP A 69 14.17 -4.16 -3.65
C ASP A 69 14.58 -4.22 -2.18
N GLU A 70 15.89 -4.35 -1.95
CA GLU A 70 16.50 -4.39 -0.61
C GLU A 70 16.26 -3.12 0.22
N THR A 71 15.78 -2.03 -0.41
CA THR A 71 15.47 -0.78 0.29
C THR A 71 14.01 -0.69 0.70
N TRP A 72 13.17 -1.70 0.47
CA TRP A 72 11.75 -1.63 0.80
C TRP A 72 11.50 -1.62 2.32
N PRO A 73 10.82 -0.59 2.88
CA PRO A 73 10.62 -0.47 4.32
C PRO A 73 9.43 -1.30 4.85
N GLY A 74 8.65 -1.97 3.99
CA GLY A 74 7.46 -2.71 4.39
C GLY A 74 7.74 -3.80 5.43
N TYR A 75 6.81 -4.00 6.36
CA TYR A 75 7.03 -4.88 7.51
C TYR A 75 6.67 -6.35 7.23
N HIS A 76 5.55 -6.56 6.53
CA HIS A 76 5.03 -7.88 6.17
C HIS A 76 4.94 -8.09 4.66
N THR A 77 5.63 -7.24 3.89
CA THR A 77 5.63 -7.28 2.44
C THR A 77 7.05 -7.15 1.94
N ASP A 78 7.31 -7.82 0.83
CA ASP A 78 8.47 -7.61 -0.01
C ASP A 78 8.08 -6.81 -1.25
N LEU A 79 9.02 -6.03 -1.78
CA LEU A 79 8.84 -5.35 -3.05
C LEU A 79 9.82 -5.95 -4.07
N TYR A 80 9.28 -6.33 -5.23
CA TYR A 80 10.05 -6.74 -6.38
C TYR A 80 9.86 -5.72 -7.50
N ARG A 81 10.94 -5.37 -8.19
CA ARG A 81 10.95 -4.44 -9.32
C ARG A 81 11.12 -5.25 -10.60
N PHE A 82 10.34 -4.90 -11.62
CA PHE A 82 10.43 -5.47 -12.96
C PHE A 82 10.04 -4.40 -13.99
N GLU A 83 10.47 -4.61 -15.23
CA GLU A 83 10.10 -3.76 -16.37
C GLU A 83 9.25 -4.55 -17.37
N ARG A 84 8.44 -3.83 -18.13
CA ARG A 84 7.64 -4.34 -19.25
C ARG A 84 7.76 -3.34 -20.40
N ASP A 85 8.13 -3.87 -21.56
CA ASP A 85 8.10 -3.14 -22.83
C ASP A 85 6.67 -2.92 -23.34
#